data_AF-A0A2H0HVG7-F1
#
_entry.id   AF-A0A2H0HVG7-F1
#
_cell.length_a   1.000
_cell.length_b   1.000
_cell.length_c   1.000
_cell.angle_alpha   90.00
_cell.angle_beta   90.00
_cell.angle_gamma   90.00
#
_symmetry.space_group_name_H-M   'P 1'
#
loop_
_entity.id
_entity.type
_entity.pdbx_description
1 polymer ?
#
loop_
_entity_poly.entity_id
_entity_poly.type
_entity_poly.pdbx_seq_one_letter_code
_entity_poly.pdbx_strand_id
1 'polypeptide(L)'
;MSECWIVTDGHAGNVRQAVALAQALGFPAPQQWNLHTAAPWRWLAPRRLPMAAHAFGAVFAQALAQPPRLVIGCGRQGALASRLLRAAGTKAVQILDPRIATRHWDAVIAPAHDALIGGNVITPLCSLHPVDAAWLATARHDHPELGALPGPRSVLLLGGPIAAVALDANWWRSVLALLERLRAADGSILVSTSRRTPAWLRAAAGAMLPHTPGLRWLDASDGENPYPGLLAWADRIIVSPDSVNMIS
;
A
#
# COMPACT_ATOMS: atom_id res chain seq x y z
N MET A 1 27.11 -3.59 -3.58
CA MET A 1 26.17 -4.74 -3.59
C MET A 1 24.95 -4.32 -2.79
N SER A 2 23.73 -4.55 -3.27
CA SER A 2 22.50 -4.09 -2.60
C SER A 2 22.35 -4.76 -1.23
N GLU A 3 22.52 -3.98 -0.15
CA GLU A 3 22.53 -4.53 1.21
C GLU A 3 21.13 -4.96 1.69
N CYS A 4 20.06 -4.43 1.06
CA CYS A 4 18.67 -4.74 1.38
C CYS A 4 17.84 -5.03 0.12
N TRP A 5 17.05 -6.10 0.15
CA TRP A 5 16.03 -6.39 -0.85
C TRP A 5 14.64 -6.21 -0.27
N ILE A 6 13.71 -5.69 -1.08
CA ILE A 6 12.27 -5.77 -0.80
C ILE A 6 11.64 -6.78 -1.75
N VAL A 7 10.86 -7.72 -1.22
CA VAL A 7 10.24 -8.81 -1.99
C VAL A 7 8.72 -8.78 -1.79
N THR A 8 7.99 -8.39 -2.84
CA THR A 8 6.52 -8.19 -2.77
C THR A 8 5.86 -8.70 -4.03
N ASP A 9 4.54 -8.89 -4.01
CA ASP A 9 3.73 -9.23 -5.19
C ASP A 9 3.29 -8.01 -6.02
N GLY A 10 3.93 -6.85 -5.80
CA GLY A 10 3.67 -5.62 -6.57
C GLY A 10 2.39 -4.87 -6.18
N HIS A 11 1.61 -5.35 -5.21
CA HIS A 11 0.50 -4.55 -4.67
C HIS A 11 1.05 -3.29 -4.01
N ALA A 12 0.56 -2.12 -4.43
CA ALA A 12 1.06 -0.81 -3.98
C ALA A 12 1.12 -0.68 -2.44
N GLY A 13 0.14 -1.23 -1.72
CA GLY A 13 0.15 -1.23 -0.24
C GLY A 13 1.26 -2.09 0.37
N ASN A 14 1.62 -3.21 -0.27
CA ASN A 14 2.73 -4.06 0.18
C ASN A 14 4.08 -3.42 -0.14
N VAL A 15 4.22 -2.86 -1.35
CA VAL A 15 5.41 -2.14 -1.78
C VAL A 15 5.69 -0.96 -0.86
N ARG A 16 4.67 -0.12 -0.59
CA ARG A 16 4.80 1.06 0.26
C ARG A 16 5.27 0.72 1.67
N GLN A 17 4.72 -0.32 2.28
CA GLN A 17 5.13 -0.79 3.61
C GLN A 17 6.59 -1.26 3.62
N ALA A 18 6.99 -2.06 2.62
CA ALA A 18 8.36 -2.57 2.53
C ALA A 18 9.39 -1.46 2.27
N VAL A 19 9.07 -0.50 1.39
CA VAL A 19 9.91 0.67 1.11
C VAL A 19 10.04 1.56 2.35
N ALA A 20 8.93 1.85 3.04
CA ALA A 20 8.95 2.68 4.24
C ALA A 20 9.87 2.08 5.33
N LEU A 21 9.77 0.77 5.56
CA LEU A 21 10.65 0.10 6.51
C LEU A 21 12.11 0.11 6.05
N ALA A 22 12.38 -0.14 4.77
CA ALA A 22 13.75 -0.13 4.24
C ALA A 22 14.40 1.26 4.43
N GLN A 23 13.68 2.32 4.10
CA GLN A 23 14.13 3.71 4.26
C GLN A 23 14.40 4.05 5.73
N ALA A 24 13.48 3.69 6.64
CA ALA A 24 13.66 3.89 8.07
C ALA A 24 14.87 3.14 8.65
N LEU A 25 15.24 2.00 8.05
CA LEU A 25 16.44 1.23 8.41
C LEU A 25 17.73 1.74 7.75
N GLY A 26 17.68 2.87 7.03
CA GLY A 26 18.85 3.48 6.39
C GLY A 26 19.17 2.93 5.00
N PHE A 27 18.24 2.23 4.35
CA PHE A 27 18.38 1.76 2.97
C PHE A 27 17.53 2.63 2.03
N PRO A 28 18.07 3.74 1.48
CA PRO A 28 17.29 4.68 0.67
C PRO A 28 16.88 4.11 -0.70
N ALA A 29 17.65 3.16 -1.23
CA ALA A 29 17.42 2.53 -2.52
C ALA A 29 17.51 0.99 -2.41
N PRO A 30 16.53 0.34 -1.76
CA PRO A 30 16.51 -1.12 -1.68
C PRO A 30 16.25 -1.72 -3.06
N GLN A 31 16.85 -2.89 -3.34
CA GLN A 31 16.57 -3.59 -4.59
C GLN A 31 15.16 -4.18 -4.52
N GLN A 32 14.29 -3.79 -5.45
CA GLN A 32 12.90 -4.22 -5.49
C GLN A 32 12.69 -5.44 -6.38
N TRP A 33 12.10 -6.49 -5.80
CA TRP A 33 11.64 -7.67 -6.51
C TRP A 33 10.12 -7.69 -6.57
N ASN A 34 9.57 -7.57 -7.78
CA ASN A 34 8.16 -7.82 -8.05
C ASN A 34 7.96 -9.31 -8.37
N LEU A 35 7.33 -10.03 -7.44
CA LEU A 35 7.23 -11.48 -7.45
C LEU A 35 6.07 -11.94 -8.33
N HIS A 36 6.39 -12.67 -9.39
CA HIS A 36 5.43 -13.46 -10.14
C HIS A 36 5.53 -14.93 -9.71
N THR A 37 4.66 -15.34 -8.78
CA THR A 37 4.72 -16.70 -8.21
C THR A 37 3.96 -17.70 -9.07
N ALA A 38 4.64 -18.74 -9.53
CA ALA A 38 4.01 -19.83 -10.27
C ALA A 38 3.19 -20.77 -9.35
N ALA A 39 2.17 -21.42 -9.91
CA ALA A 39 1.55 -22.57 -9.26
C ALA A 39 2.52 -23.78 -9.31
N PRO A 40 2.49 -24.70 -8.33
CA PRO A 40 1.60 -24.73 -7.17
C PRO A 40 2.06 -23.88 -5.98
N TRP A 41 3.29 -23.34 -6.00
CA TRP A 41 3.86 -22.57 -4.87
C TRP A 41 3.01 -21.38 -4.46
N ARG A 42 2.42 -20.68 -5.43
CA ARG A 42 1.51 -19.55 -5.19
C ARG A 42 0.34 -19.92 -4.27
N TRP A 43 -0.18 -21.15 -4.36
CA TRP A 43 -1.35 -21.58 -3.58
C TRP A 43 -0.99 -21.89 -2.15
N LEU A 44 0.18 -22.51 -1.93
CA LEU A 44 0.61 -22.95 -0.60
C LEU A 44 1.57 -21.97 0.08
N ALA A 45 1.95 -20.87 -0.57
CA ALA A 45 2.72 -19.79 0.06
C ALA A 45 2.05 -19.32 1.36
N PRO A 46 2.81 -19.15 2.47
CA PRO A 46 4.28 -19.18 2.55
C PRO A 46 4.91 -20.53 2.94
N ARG A 47 4.22 -21.65 2.75
CA ARG A 47 4.78 -23.00 2.95
C ARG A 47 5.79 -23.32 1.85
N ARG A 48 6.91 -23.93 2.25
CA ARG A 48 7.94 -24.42 1.32
C ARG A 48 7.49 -25.76 0.74
N LEU A 49 7.27 -25.80 -0.56
CA LEU A 49 7.12 -27.04 -1.34
C LEU A 49 8.46 -27.44 -1.97
N PRO A 50 8.58 -28.66 -2.51
CA PRO A 50 9.72 -29.04 -3.35
C PRO A 50 9.99 -27.99 -4.43
N MET A 51 11.27 -27.75 -4.72
CA MET A 51 11.73 -26.77 -5.72
C MET A 51 11.24 -25.33 -5.51
N ALA A 52 10.84 -24.93 -4.28
CA ALA A 52 10.35 -23.58 -4.01
C ALA A 52 11.33 -22.44 -4.37
N ALA A 53 12.63 -22.72 -4.52
CA ALA A 53 13.60 -21.76 -5.07
C ALA A 53 13.20 -21.24 -6.47
N HIS A 54 12.53 -22.06 -7.28
CA HIS A 54 12.07 -21.72 -8.62
C HIS A 54 10.68 -21.09 -8.65
N ALA A 55 10.03 -20.88 -7.49
CA ALA A 55 8.67 -20.37 -7.40
C ALA A 55 8.49 -18.99 -8.06
N PHE A 56 9.57 -18.22 -8.16
CA PHE A 56 9.60 -16.85 -8.67
C PHE A 56 10.42 -16.72 -9.97
N GLY A 57 10.66 -17.84 -10.67
CA GLY A 57 11.43 -17.87 -11.91
C GLY A 57 12.95 -18.06 -11.72
N ALA A 58 13.64 -18.30 -12.84
CA ALA A 58 15.07 -18.63 -12.85
C ALA A 58 15.95 -17.49 -12.33
N VAL A 59 15.61 -16.24 -12.62
CA VAL A 59 16.37 -15.05 -12.17
C VAL A 59 16.39 -14.97 -10.65
N PHE A 60 15.24 -15.16 -9.99
CA PHE A 60 15.18 -15.17 -8.52
C PHE A 60 15.92 -16.39 -7.95
N ALA A 61 15.77 -17.56 -8.58
CA ALA A 61 16.47 -18.77 -8.14
C ALA A 61 18.00 -18.61 -8.19
N GLN A 62 18.52 -17.95 -9.23
CA GLN A 62 19.95 -17.61 -9.33
C GLN A 62 20.36 -16.58 -8.28
N ALA A 63 19.52 -15.57 -8.03
CA ALA A 63 19.80 -14.55 -7.03
C ALA A 63 19.88 -15.11 -5.60
N LEU A 64 19.22 -16.24 -5.29
CA LEU A 64 19.38 -16.94 -4.01
C LEU A 64 20.83 -17.40 -3.73
N ALA A 65 21.68 -17.55 -4.75
CA ALA A 65 23.08 -17.92 -4.58
C ALA A 65 23.94 -16.79 -4.01
N GLN A 66 23.49 -15.54 -4.12
CA GLN A 66 24.15 -14.35 -3.56
C GLN A 66 23.12 -13.48 -2.85
N PRO A 67 22.59 -13.95 -1.71
CA PRO A 67 21.47 -13.30 -1.08
C PRO A 67 21.94 -12.03 -0.32
N PRO A 68 21.06 -11.05 -0.09
CA PRO A 68 21.42 -9.77 0.54
C PRO A 68 21.67 -9.95 2.03
N ARG A 69 22.16 -8.88 2.69
CA ARG A 69 22.28 -8.86 4.16
C ARG A 69 20.91 -8.83 4.84
N LEU A 70 19.97 -8.09 4.27
CA LEU A 70 18.59 -7.93 4.75
C LEU A 70 17.58 -8.20 3.63
N VAL A 71 16.49 -8.88 3.96
CA VAL A 71 15.28 -8.94 3.13
C VAL A 71 14.06 -8.48 3.92
N ILE A 72 13.23 -7.66 3.29
CA ILE A 72 11.92 -7.27 3.78
C ILE A 72 10.86 -7.86 2.84
N GLY A 73 10.15 -8.87 3.33
CA GLY A 73 8.97 -9.42 2.67
C GLY A 73 7.71 -8.70 3.10
N CYS A 74 6.75 -8.51 2.19
CA CYS A 74 5.41 -8.04 2.56
C CYS A 74 4.34 -8.87 1.87
N GLY A 75 3.32 -9.26 2.64
CA GLY A 75 2.22 -10.11 2.18
C GLY A 75 2.62 -11.57 1.96
N ARG A 76 1.68 -12.37 1.45
CA ARG A 76 1.78 -13.84 1.43
C ARG A 76 2.88 -14.38 0.51
N GLN A 77 3.09 -13.77 -0.66
CA GLN A 77 4.17 -14.19 -1.58
C GLN A 77 5.54 -13.67 -1.11
N GLY A 78 5.58 -12.44 -0.57
CA GLY A 78 6.76 -11.88 0.08
C GLY A 78 7.22 -12.74 1.26
N ALA A 79 6.28 -13.32 2.02
CA ALA A 79 6.57 -14.28 3.09
C ALA A 79 7.29 -15.53 2.55
N LEU A 80 6.86 -16.12 1.44
CA LEU A 80 7.57 -17.25 0.85
C LEU A 80 8.98 -16.85 0.42
N ALA A 81 9.14 -15.75 -0.30
CA ALA A 81 10.44 -15.28 -0.81
C ALA A 81 11.43 -14.96 0.32
N SER A 82 11.01 -14.16 1.31
CA SER A 82 11.83 -13.80 2.47
C SER A 82 12.19 -15.03 3.31
N ARG A 83 11.28 -16.01 3.44
CA ARG A 83 11.57 -17.30 4.09
C ARG A 83 12.62 -18.12 3.32
N LEU A 84 12.60 -18.10 1.98
CA LEU A 84 13.62 -18.77 1.18
C LEU A 84 14.99 -18.12 1.38
N LEU A 85 15.04 -16.78 1.34
CA LEU A 85 16.26 -15.99 1.54
C LEU A 85 16.82 -16.16 2.95
N ARG A 86 15.97 -16.21 3.97
CA ARG A 86 16.43 -16.48 5.34
C ARG A 86 17.14 -17.82 5.47
N ALA A 87 16.59 -18.86 4.87
CA ALA A 87 17.22 -20.17 4.85
C ALA A 87 18.53 -20.21 4.04
N ALA A 88 18.75 -19.22 3.16
CA ALA A 88 20.01 -19.00 2.45
C ALA A 88 21.00 -18.10 3.21
N GLY A 89 20.67 -17.66 4.44
CA GLY A 89 21.57 -16.91 5.33
C GLY A 89 21.26 -15.42 5.50
N THR A 90 20.20 -14.90 4.88
CA THR A 90 19.80 -13.48 5.00
C THR A 90 19.03 -13.19 6.29
N LYS A 91 19.20 -12.00 6.88
CA LYS A 91 18.28 -11.51 7.93
C LYS A 91 16.94 -11.17 7.32
N ALA A 92 15.85 -11.73 7.82
CA ALA A 92 14.54 -11.58 7.19
C ALA A 92 13.49 -10.95 8.11
N VAL A 93 12.86 -9.89 7.60
CA VAL A 93 11.69 -9.26 8.20
C VAL A 93 10.48 -9.54 7.31
N GLN A 94 9.36 -9.94 7.92
CA GLN A 94 8.08 -10.13 7.23
C GLN A 94 7.05 -9.11 7.72
N ILE A 95 6.41 -8.41 6.79
CA ILE A 95 5.32 -7.48 7.06
C ILE A 95 3.97 -8.14 6.69
N LEU A 96 2.98 -7.99 7.58
CA LEU A 96 1.68 -8.69 7.62
C LEU A 96 1.79 -10.12 8.14
N ASP A 97 0.70 -10.61 8.75
CA ASP A 97 0.64 -11.97 9.29
C ASP A 97 0.92 -13.04 8.20
N PRO A 98 2.00 -13.83 8.34
CA PRO A 98 2.31 -14.90 7.40
C PRO A 98 1.36 -16.12 7.51
N ARG A 99 0.49 -16.17 8.53
CA ARG A 99 -0.46 -17.27 8.83
C ARG A 99 0.21 -18.63 9.04
N ILE A 100 1.49 -18.61 9.41
CA ILE A 100 2.29 -19.75 9.85
C ILE A 100 3.24 -19.28 10.96
N ALA A 101 3.92 -20.21 11.61
CA ALA A 101 4.82 -19.88 12.72
C ALA A 101 5.87 -18.82 12.37
N THR A 102 5.96 -17.78 13.20
CA THR A 102 6.81 -16.60 13.00
C THR A 102 8.31 -16.88 13.10
N ARG A 103 8.70 -18.04 13.66
CA ARG A 103 10.10 -18.53 13.74
C ARG A 103 10.81 -18.67 12.39
N HIS A 104 10.07 -18.61 11.30
CA HIS A 104 10.62 -18.63 9.94
C HIS A 104 11.21 -17.28 9.51
N TRP A 105 11.06 -16.23 10.31
CA TRP A 105 11.65 -14.91 10.11
C TRP A 105 12.39 -14.46 11.37
N ASP A 106 13.29 -13.49 11.24
CA ASP A 106 13.97 -12.91 12.40
C ASP A 106 13.08 -11.89 13.10
N ALA A 107 12.21 -11.18 12.35
CA ALA A 107 11.12 -10.38 12.89
C ALA A 107 9.87 -10.47 12.01
N VAL A 108 8.69 -10.36 12.62
CA VAL A 108 7.41 -10.24 11.92
C VAL A 108 6.70 -8.99 12.40
N ILE A 109 6.33 -8.11 11.48
CA ILE A 109 5.58 -6.90 11.76
C ILE A 109 4.14 -7.14 11.29
N ALA A 110 3.21 -7.28 12.23
CA ALA A 110 1.81 -7.54 11.92
C ALA A 110 0.91 -6.56 12.70
N PRO A 111 -0.06 -5.90 12.05
CA PRO A 111 -0.97 -4.98 12.72
C PRO A 111 -1.70 -5.61 13.91
N ALA A 112 -2.05 -4.81 14.91
CA ALA A 112 -2.72 -5.25 16.14
C ALA A 112 -4.02 -6.03 15.89
N HIS A 113 -4.77 -5.69 14.84
CA HIS A 113 -6.03 -6.36 14.49
C HIS A 113 -5.85 -7.80 13.98
N ASP A 114 -4.64 -8.21 13.58
CA ASP A 114 -4.33 -9.60 13.21
C ASP A 114 -4.15 -10.51 14.45
N ALA A 115 -3.99 -9.92 15.65
CA ALA A 115 -3.81 -10.64 16.91
C ALA A 115 -2.69 -11.70 16.90
N LEU A 116 -1.65 -11.47 16.08
CA LEU A 116 -0.50 -12.37 15.98
C LEU A 116 0.40 -12.25 17.21
N ILE A 117 0.72 -13.39 17.84
CA ILE A 117 1.56 -13.45 19.05
C ILE A 117 2.83 -14.25 18.75
N GLY A 118 3.98 -13.73 19.16
CA GLY A 118 5.26 -14.43 19.10
C GLY A 118 6.41 -13.58 19.64
N GLY A 119 7.47 -14.21 20.12
CA GLY A 119 8.61 -13.50 20.73
C GLY A 119 9.41 -12.61 19.76
N ASN A 120 9.18 -12.74 18.46
CA ASN A 120 9.77 -11.92 17.40
C ASN A 120 8.73 -11.08 16.64
N VAL A 121 7.55 -10.87 17.23
CA VAL A 121 6.46 -10.10 16.62
C VAL A 121 6.51 -8.67 17.13
N ILE A 122 6.43 -7.72 16.20
CA ILE A 122 6.27 -6.29 16.47
C ILE A 122 4.87 -5.90 16.00
N THR A 123 4.08 -5.31 16.90
CA THR A 123 2.65 -5.11 16.69
C THR A 123 2.31 -3.62 16.61
N PRO A 124 2.41 -2.98 15.43
CA PRO A 124 1.93 -1.62 15.25
C PRO A 124 0.39 -1.57 15.31
N LEU A 125 -0.17 -0.39 15.61
CA LEU A 125 -1.62 -0.18 15.55
C LEU A 125 -2.16 -0.34 14.12
N CYS A 126 -1.42 0.23 13.16
CA CYS A 126 -1.80 0.37 11.76
C CYS A 126 -0.67 -0.09 10.83
N SER A 127 -0.90 -0.01 9.51
CA SER A 127 0.10 -0.38 8.51
C SER A 127 1.30 0.57 8.51
N LEU A 128 2.48 0.06 8.11
CA LEU A 128 3.66 0.91 7.93
C LEU A 128 3.47 1.87 6.75
N HIS A 129 3.95 3.10 6.88
CA HIS A 129 3.88 4.11 5.83
C HIS A 129 5.08 5.07 5.88
N PRO A 130 5.43 5.72 4.76
CA PRO A 130 6.50 6.72 4.74
C PRO A 130 6.02 8.12 5.17
N VAL A 131 4.73 8.28 5.47
CA VAL A 131 4.14 9.61 5.75
C VAL A 131 4.67 10.16 7.07
N ASP A 132 5.51 11.18 6.98
CA ASP A 132 5.99 12.01 8.08
C ASP A 132 5.99 13.49 7.68
N ALA A 133 6.46 14.37 8.57
CA ALA A 133 6.49 15.81 8.29
C ALA A 133 7.37 16.19 7.09
N ALA A 134 8.50 15.48 6.90
CA ALA A 134 9.42 15.75 5.79
C ALA A 134 8.81 15.28 4.46
N TRP A 135 8.23 14.08 4.44
CA TRP A 135 7.52 13.53 3.29
C TRP A 135 6.35 14.43 2.86
N LEU A 136 5.56 14.96 3.80
CA LEU A 136 4.48 15.91 3.51
C LEU A 136 5.02 17.27 3.03
N ALA A 137 6.16 17.73 3.53
CA ALA A 137 6.78 18.96 3.05
C ALA A 137 7.28 18.83 1.61
N THR A 138 7.95 17.72 1.28
CA THR A 138 8.35 17.39 -0.10
C THR A 138 7.13 17.28 -1.00
N ALA A 139 6.09 16.57 -0.58
CA ALA A 139 4.86 16.45 -1.36
C ALA A 139 4.16 17.81 -1.61
N ARG A 140 4.22 18.77 -0.68
CA ARG A 140 3.72 20.13 -0.92
C ARG A 140 4.57 20.91 -1.93
N HIS A 141 5.88 20.68 -1.92
CA HIS A 141 6.80 21.28 -2.89
C HIS A 141 6.58 20.73 -4.30
N ASP A 142 6.35 19.42 -4.42
CA ASP A 142 6.17 18.73 -5.69
C ASP A 142 4.78 18.96 -6.30
N HIS A 143 3.79 19.30 -5.47
CA HIS A 143 2.39 19.54 -5.87
C HIS A 143 1.86 20.93 -5.44
N PRO A 144 2.50 22.04 -5.83
CA PRO A 144 2.07 23.38 -5.41
C PRO A 144 0.69 23.77 -5.99
N GLU A 145 0.30 23.19 -7.12
CA GLU A 145 -0.99 23.41 -7.79
C GLU A 145 -2.18 23.04 -6.89
N LEU A 146 -2.04 22.02 -6.04
CA LEU A 146 -3.07 21.62 -5.10
C LEU A 146 -3.20 22.61 -3.93
N GLY A 147 -2.12 23.29 -3.59
CA GLY A 147 -2.12 24.35 -2.58
C GLY A 147 -2.80 25.63 -3.03
N ALA A 148 -2.82 25.90 -4.34
CA ALA A 148 -3.50 27.05 -4.94
C ALA A 148 -5.03 26.90 -4.98
N LEU A 149 -5.55 25.68 -4.76
CA LEU A 149 -6.99 25.42 -4.71
C LEU A 149 -7.63 26.06 -3.46
N PRO A 150 -8.84 26.65 -3.60
CA PRO A 150 -9.59 27.21 -2.47
C PRO A 150 -9.82 26.22 -1.32
N GLY A 151 -9.58 26.68 -0.10
CA GLY A 151 -9.79 25.89 1.12
C GLY A 151 -11.22 26.01 1.66
N PRO A 152 -11.74 25.01 2.38
CA PRO A 152 -11.09 23.74 2.72
C PRO A 152 -11.03 22.76 1.54
N ARG A 153 -9.90 22.06 1.42
CA ARG A 153 -9.62 20.98 0.47
C ARG A 153 -10.01 19.64 1.07
N SER A 154 -11.13 19.09 0.60
CA SER A 154 -11.62 17.79 1.03
C SER A 154 -11.15 16.71 0.07
N VAL A 155 -10.29 15.81 0.53
CA VAL A 155 -9.78 14.69 -0.26
C VAL A 155 -10.69 13.48 -0.09
N LEU A 156 -11.23 12.97 -1.18
CA LEU A 156 -11.99 11.73 -1.26
C LEU A 156 -11.11 10.62 -1.85
N LEU A 157 -10.81 9.61 -1.04
CA LEU A 157 -10.03 8.45 -1.43
C LEU A 157 -10.95 7.23 -1.58
N LEU A 158 -11.14 6.77 -2.82
CA LEU A 158 -12.03 5.67 -3.17
C LEU A 158 -11.24 4.38 -3.42
N GLY A 159 -11.44 3.40 -2.55
CA GLY A 159 -10.96 2.04 -2.67
C GLY A 159 -11.86 1.18 -3.57
N GLY A 160 -12.04 -0.08 -3.21
CA GLY A 160 -12.88 -1.03 -3.93
C GLY A 160 -13.79 -1.83 -3.00
N PRO A 161 -14.80 -2.53 -3.55
CA PRO A 161 -15.71 -3.31 -2.74
C PRO A 161 -14.98 -4.44 -2.02
N ILE A 162 -15.36 -4.66 -0.76
CA ILE A 162 -14.97 -5.83 0.04
C ILE A 162 -16.24 -6.51 0.56
N ALA A 163 -16.13 -7.74 1.07
CA ALA A 163 -17.29 -8.47 1.59
C ALA A 163 -18.08 -7.68 2.66
N ALA A 164 -17.40 -6.86 3.46
CA ALA A 164 -18.03 -6.02 4.47
C ALA A 164 -18.66 -4.73 3.92
N VAL A 165 -18.25 -4.26 2.73
CA VAL A 165 -18.62 -2.95 2.18
C VAL A 165 -18.68 -3.02 0.65
N ALA A 166 -19.90 -3.06 0.11
CA ALA A 166 -20.14 -3.23 -1.33
C ALA A 166 -19.87 -1.97 -2.19
N LEU A 167 -19.70 -0.79 -1.56
CA LEU A 167 -19.56 0.51 -2.23
C LEU A 167 -20.63 0.75 -3.30
N ASP A 168 -21.88 0.36 -3.04
CA ASP A 168 -23.00 0.42 -3.98
C ASP A 168 -23.55 1.85 -4.21
N ALA A 169 -24.63 1.96 -4.99
CA ALA A 169 -25.26 3.24 -5.28
C ALA A 169 -25.83 3.95 -4.02
N ASN A 170 -26.28 3.21 -3.01
CA ASN A 170 -26.79 3.79 -1.76
C ASN A 170 -25.64 4.38 -0.94
N TRP A 171 -24.53 3.65 -0.87
CA TRP A 171 -23.29 4.12 -0.27
C TRP A 171 -22.80 5.39 -0.98
N TRP A 172 -22.76 5.39 -2.32
CA TRP A 172 -22.35 6.54 -3.09
C TRP A 172 -23.24 7.77 -2.86
N ARG A 173 -24.57 7.61 -2.81
CA ARG A 173 -25.48 8.71 -2.46
C ARG A 173 -25.21 9.27 -1.06
N SER A 174 -24.84 8.41 -0.11
CA SER A 174 -24.49 8.84 1.25
C SER A 174 -23.18 9.65 1.26
N VAL A 175 -22.20 9.26 0.45
CA VAL A 175 -20.95 10.02 0.23
C VAL A 175 -21.24 11.37 -0.40
N LEU A 176 -22.08 11.43 -1.44
CA LEU A 176 -22.48 12.70 -2.06
C LEU A 176 -23.17 13.63 -1.06
N ALA A 177 -24.13 13.12 -0.28
CA ALA A 177 -24.81 13.91 0.75
C ALA A 177 -23.85 14.38 1.87
N LEU A 178 -22.79 13.61 2.17
CA LEU A 178 -21.72 14.07 3.06
C LEU A 178 -20.90 15.18 2.42
N LEU A 179 -20.47 15.01 1.17
CA LEU A 179 -19.70 16.03 0.44
C LEU A 179 -20.47 17.32 0.29
N GLU A 180 -21.76 17.28 -0.03
CA GLU A 180 -22.62 18.46 -0.10
C GLU A 180 -22.71 19.20 1.24
N ARG A 181 -22.79 18.48 2.36
CA ARG A 181 -22.79 19.07 3.70
C ARG A 181 -21.44 19.66 4.09
N LEU A 182 -20.35 19.03 3.66
CA LEU A 182 -18.99 19.48 3.95
C LEU A 182 -18.51 20.57 2.99
N ARG A 183 -19.18 20.74 1.85
CA ARG A 183 -18.85 21.74 0.84
C ARG A 183 -19.03 23.12 1.44
N ALA A 184 -17.91 23.76 1.78
CA ALA A 184 -17.89 25.20 1.96
C ALA A 184 -18.19 25.86 0.62
N ALA A 185 -18.83 27.03 0.63
CA ALA A 185 -19.17 27.78 -0.59
C ALA A 185 -17.96 27.94 -1.53
N ASP A 186 -16.77 28.11 -0.94
CA ASP A 186 -15.49 28.29 -1.64
C ASP A 186 -14.49 27.14 -1.42
N GLY A 187 -14.96 25.93 -1.05
CA GLY A 187 -14.08 24.78 -0.81
C GLY A 187 -13.77 23.97 -2.07
N SER A 188 -12.69 23.19 -2.03
CA SER A 188 -12.27 22.30 -3.12
C SER A 188 -12.46 20.83 -2.78
N ILE A 189 -12.71 20.00 -3.80
CA ILE A 189 -12.81 18.55 -3.63
C ILE A 189 -11.79 17.85 -4.53
N LEU A 190 -10.93 17.05 -3.93
CA LEU A 190 -9.93 16.29 -4.65
C LEU A 190 -10.26 14.80 -4.56
N VAL A 191 -10.32 14.11 -5.69
CA VAL A 191 -10.70 12.70 -5.74
C VAL A 191 -9.52 11.88 -6.23
N SER A 192 -9.27 10.77 -5.54
CA SER A 192 -8.39 9.71 -6.04
C SER A 192 -9.10 8.37 -5.91
N THR A 193 -9.12 7.58 -6.98
CA THR A 193 -9.65 6.22 -6.94
C THR A 193 -8.52 5.19 -6.89
N SER A 194 -8.85 3.90 -6.86
CA SER A 194 -7.88 2.82 -6.88
C SER A 194 -8.15 1.88 -8.06
N ARG A 195 -7.18 1.01 -8.36
CA ARG A 195 -7.37 -0.09 -9.34
C ARG A 195 -8.56 -1.01 -9.02
N ARG A 196 -9.00 -1.05 -7.75
CA ARG A 196 -10.13 -1.87 -7.29
C ARG A 196 -11.47 -1.15 -7.37
N THR A 197 -11.48 0.15 -7.63
CA THR A 197 -12.71 0.93 -7.75
C THR A 197 -13.52 0.41 -8.94
N PRO A 198 -14.83 0.16 -8.82
CA PRO A 198 -15.65 -0.25 -9.95
C PRO A 198 -15.74 0.85 -11.02
N ALA A 199 -15.85 0.46 -12.29
CA ALA A 199 -15.91 1.42 -13.40
C ALA A 199 -17.07 2.43 -13.27
N TRP A 200 -18.24 1.98 -12.82
CA TRP A 200 -19.39 2.86 -12.60
C TRP A 200 -19.10 3.91 -11.51
N LEU A 201 -18.37 3.54 -10.44
CA LEU A 201 -18.05 4.44 -9.34
C LEU A 201 -16.98 5.45 -9.76
N ARG A 202 -16.00 5.04 -10.57
CA ARG A 202 -15.06 5.98 -11.21
C ARG A 202 -15.81 7.00 -12.06
N ALA A 203 -16.74 6.56 -12.91
CA ALA A 203 -17.54 7.45 -13.75
C ALA A 203 -18.39 8.41 -12.90
N ALA A 204 -19.05 7.90 -11.86
CA ALA A 204 -19.86 8.71 -10.95
C ALA A 204 -19.02 9.75 -10.18
N ALA A 205 -17.82 9.36 -9.72
CA ALA A 205 -16.86 10.25 -9.08
C ALA A 205 -16.26 11.27 -10.06
N GLY A 206 -16.15 10.94 -11.34
CA GLY A 206 -15.78 11.89 -12.39
C GLY A 206 -16.83 12.97 -12.62
N ALA A 207 -18.12 12.59 -12.59
CA ALA A 207 -19.23 13.49 -12.89
C ALA A 207 -19.77 14.28 -11.67
N MET A 208 -19.40 13.94 -10.43
CA MET A 208 -19.97 14.59 -9.24
C MET A 208 -19.58 16.07 -9.16
N LEU A 209 -20.47 16.95 -8.68
CA LEU A 209 -20.14 18.33 -8.30
C LEU A 209 -19.28 19.09 -9.36
N PRO A 210 -19.72 19.18 -10.62
CA PRO A 210 -18.89 19.65 -11.75
C PRO A 210 -18.45 21.11 -11.64
N HIS A 211 -19.16 21.93 -10.85
CA HIS A 211 -18.84 23.35 -10.62
C HIS A 211 -17.94 23.59 -9.41
N THR A 212 -17.50 22.53 -8.72
CA THR A 212 -16.62 22.66 -7.55
C THR A 212 -15.16 22.58 -7.98
N PRO A 213 -14.29 23.54 -7.59
CA PRO A 213 -12.85 23.46 -7.84
C PRO A 213 -12.25 22.17 -7.30
N GLY A 214 -11.25 21.61 -7.99
CA GLY A 214 -10.64 20.38 -7.54
C GLY A 214 -9.85 19.62 -8.58
N LEU A 215 -9.38 18.45 -8.16
CA LEU A 215 -8.66 17.48 -8.99
C LEU A 215 -9.41 16.14 -8.97
N ARG A 216 -9.41 15.42 -10.09
CA ARG A 216 -9.95 14.06 -10.17
C ARG A 216 -8.92 13.15 -10.81
N TRP A 217 -8.34 12.29 -10.00
CA TRP A 217 -7.49 11.21 -10.47
C TRP A 217 -8.28 9.90 -10.37
N LEU A 218 -8.84 9.47 -11.49
CA LEU A 218 -9.71 8.30 -11.59
C LEU A 218 -8.89 7.07 -11.97
N ASP A 219 -7.91 7.21 -12.86
CA ASP A 219 -6.94 6.16 -13.14
C ASP A 219 -5.65 6.71 -13.77
N ALA A 220 -4.78 5.83 -14.26
CA ALA A 220 -3.51 6.21 -14.83
C ALA A 220 -3.62 7.06 -16.12
N SER A 221 -4.79 7.14 -16.75
CA SER A 221 -5.02 8.04 -17.88
C SER A 221 -5.06 9.51 -17.49
N ASP A 222 -5.29 9.83 -16.21
CA ASP A 222 -5.26 11.18 -15.65
C ASP A 222 -3.83 11.64 -15.29
N GLY A 223 -2.81 10.85 -15.64
CA GLY A 223 -1.41 11.13 -15.36
C GLY A 223 -0.88 10.44 -14.10
N GLU A 224 0.24 10.95 -13.60
CA GLU A 224 0.89 10.43 -12.39
C GLU A 224 -0.05 10.56 -11.18
N ASN A 225 -0.01 9.55 -10.29
CA ASN A 225 -0.89 9.54 -9.13
C ASN A 225 -0.50 10.63 -8.12
N PRO A 226 -1.34 11.66 -7.91
CA PRO A 226 -1.02 12.81 -7.06
C PRO A 226 -1.18 12.51 -5.56
N TYR A 227 -1.33 11.23 -5.17
CA TYR A 227 -1.60 10.82 -3.79
C TYR A 227 -0.75 11.51 -2.72
N PRO A 228 0.58 11.69 -2.90
CA PRO A 228 1.37 12.45 -1.93
C PRO A 228 0.88 13.88 -1.76
N GLY A 229 0.70 14.62 -2.85
CA GLY A 229 0.17 15.98 -2.84
C GLY A 229 -1.23 16.06 -2.24
N LEU A 230 -2.10 15.09 -2.55
CA LEU A 230 -3.43 15.00 -1.98
C LEU A 230 -3.37 14.94 -0.46
N LEU A 231 -2.58 14.03 0.12
CA LEU A 231 -2.43 13.95 1.57
C LEU A 231 -1.82 15.20 2.17
N ALA A 232 -0.85 15.81 1.48
CA ALA A 232 -0.07 16.92 2.01
C ALA A 232 -0.82 18.25 2.05
N TRP A 233 -1.83 18.42 1.19
CA TRP A 233 -2.68 19.61 1.14
C TRP A 233 -4.10 19.38 1.68
N ALA A 234 -4.43 18.17 2.14
CA ALA A 234 -5.74 17.87 2.68
C ALA A 234 -6.02 18.66 3.96
N ASP A 235 -7.11 19.42 3.98
CA ASP A 235 -7.69 19.93 5.23
C ASP A 235 -8.62 18.88 5.85
N ARG A 236 -9.19 18.00 5.01
CA ARG A 236 -10.08 16.90 5.41
C ARG A 236 -9.84 15.70 4.51
N ILE A 237 -9.84 14.50 5.10
CA ILE A 237 -9.74 13.23 4.36
C ILE A 237 -11.00 12.41 4.60
N ILE A 238 -11.62 12.00 3.51
CA ILE A 238 -12.76 11.08 3.47
C ILE A 238 -12.28 9.85 2.72
N VAL A 239 -12.24 8.73 3.41
CA VAL A 239 -11.68 7.48 2.88
C VAL A 239 -12.74 6.40 2.93
N SER A 240 -12.81 5.58 1.89
CA SER A 240 -13.66 4.40 1.92
C SER A 240 -13.11 3.37 2.93
N PRO A 241 -13.99 2.68 3.68
CA PRO A 241 -13.58 1.81 4.79
C PRO A 241 -12.94 0.48 4.36
N ASP A 242 -12.75 0.24 3.07
CA ASP A 242 -12.27 -1.04 2.52
C ASP A 242 -10.74 -1.23 2.58
N SER A 243 -10.00 -0.20 2.97
CA SER A 243 -8.54 -0.19 2.92
C SER A 243 -7.93 0.29 4.22
N VAL A 244 -7.45 -0.65 5.04
CA VAL A 244 -6.68 -0.35 6.25
C VAL A 244 -5.47 0.54 5.92
N ASN A 245 -4.81 0.30 4.79
CA ASN A 245 -3.64 1.11 4.36
C ASN A 245 -3.97 2.57 4.03
N MET A 246 -5.22 2.89 3.70
CA MET A 246 -5.63 4.27 3.41
C MET A 246 -6.21 4.96 4.65
N ILE A 247 -6.70 4.17 5.61
CA ILE A 247 -7.11 4.66 6.94
C ILE A 247 -5.88 4.92 7.83
N SER A 248 -4.82 4.12 7.63
CA SER A 248 -3.54 4.20 8.36
C SER A 248 -2.76 5.47 8.03
#